data_AF-A0A2E8VQE3-F1
#
_entry.id   AF-A0A2E8VQE3-F1
#
_cell.length_a   1.000
_cell.length_b   1.000
_cell.length_c   1.000
_cell.angle_alpha   90.00
_cell.angle_beta   90.00
_cell.angle_gamma   90.00
#
_symmetry.space_group_name_H-M   'P 1'
#
loop_
_entity.id
_entity.type
_entity.pdbx_description
1 polymer ?
#
loop_
_entity_poly.entity_id
_entity_poly.type
_entity_poly.pdbx_seq_one_letter_code
_entity_poly.pdbx_strand_id
1 'polypeptide(L)'
;MLNRNPNSTVATFSGLHPFLRVLYARFGVRHCAGCGGALKLWDAADLATSLPGRKVAIPVLQGVTGSHRTLLRALVDEYSLDALQIDGETHPGIPDLDAASRHTIALRCVSPNDPDASRRLVSHVQDRGATSLLVDGHHRAFAPVCSACGRWFNPLTPVHFKTACADCGGAGCDACG
;
A
#
# COMPACT_ATOMS: atom_id res chain seq x y z
N MET A 1 35.76 -35.38 -1.39
CA MET A 1 35.86 -34.26 -2.34
C MET A 1 34.70 -33.31 -2.10
N LEU A 2 34.95 -32.08 -1.65
CA LEU A 2 33.88 -31.08 -1.58
C LEU A 2 33.58 -30.59 -3.00
N ASN A 3 32.35 -30.79 -3.45
CA ASN A 3 31.84 -30.19 -4.68
C ASN A 3 31.83 -28.66 -4.50
N ARG A 4 32.86 -27.98 -5.02
CA ARG A 4 33.02 -26.53 -4.99
C ARG A 4 32.23 -25.91 -6.14
N ASN A 5 30.90 -25.96 -6.06
CA ASN A 5 30.10 -25.03 -6.84
C ASN A 5 30.33 -23.62 -6.22
N PRO A 6 30.87 -22.65 -6.97
CA PRO A 6 31.19 -21.31 -6.43
C PRO A 6 29.97 -20.58 -5.86
N ASN A 7 28.75 -20.99 -6.24
CA ASN A 7 27.51 -20.41 -5.73
C ASN A 7 26.97 -21.15 -4.48
N SER A 8 27.63 -22.20 -4.01
CA SER A 8 27.22 -22.93 -2.81
C SER A 8 27.66 -22.18 -1.55
N THR A 9 26.69 -21.69 -0.79
CA THR A 9 26.91 -21.09 0.53
C THR A 9 26.84 -22.14 1.64
N VAL A 10 27.36 -21.82 2.83
CA VAL A 10 27.22 -22.68 4.04
C VAL A 10 25.75 -23.01 4.28
N ALA A 11 24.85 -22.03 4.12
CA ALA A 11 23.40 -22.23 4.27
C ALA A 11 22.81 -23.20 3.25
N THR A 12 23.35 -23.25 2.03
CA THR A 12 22.91 -24.22 1.02
C THR A 12 23.47 -25.61 1.32
N PHE A 13 24.73 -25.70 1.73
CA PHE A 13 25.37 -26.96 2.10
C PHE A 13 24.72 -27.61 3.33
N SER A 14 24.38 -26.83 4.35
CA SER A 14 23.70 -27.32 5.55
C SER A 14 22.21 -27.56 5.37
N GLY A 15 21.65 -27.27 4.20
CA GLY A 15 20.21 -27.38 3.94
C GLY A 15 19.36 -26.33 4.66
N LEU A 16 19.97 -25.31 5.27
CA LEU A 16 19.25 -24.22 5.97
C LEU A 16 18.57 -23.25 5.01
N HIS A 17 19.10 -23.07 3.79
CA HIS A 17 18.62 -22.04 2.86
C HIS A 17 17.11 -22.15 2.52
N PRO A 18 16.53 -23.33 2.21
CA PRO A 18 15.09 -23.47 2.05
C PRO A 18 14.27 -23.02 3.28
N PHE A 19 14.74 -23.30 4.50
CA PHE A 19 14.05 -22.88 5.73
C PHE A 19 14.08 -21.36 5.89
N LEU A 20 15.24 -20.73 5.66
CA LEU A 20 15.36 -19.27 5.68
C LEU A 20 14.39 -18.61 4.70
N ARG A 21 14.28 -19.14 3.47
CA ARG A 21 13.36 -18.61 2.46
C ARG A 21 11.89 -18.68 2.89
N VAL A 22 11.48 -19.78 3.54
CA VAL A 22 10.13 -19.90 4.12
C VAL A 22 9.94 -18.90 5.26
N LEU A 23 10.93 -18.77 6.14
CA LEU A 23 10.89 -17.85 7.27
C LEU A 23 10.72 -16.41 6.80
N TYR A 24 11.55 -15.95 5.85
CA TYR A 24 11.44 -14.59 5.32
C TYR A 24 10.14 -14.36 4.53
N ALA A 25 9.65 -15.37 3.79
CA ALA A 25 8.39 -15.23 3.05
C ALA A 25 7.18 -15.07 3.98
N ARG A 26 7.17 -15.74 5.14
CA ARG A 26 6.01 -15.75 6.04
C ARG A 26 6.08 -14.70 7.15
N PHE A 27 7.29 -14.42 7.66
CA PHE A 27 7.48 -13.61 8.87
C PHE A 27 8.35 -12.37 8.63
N GLY A 28 8.87 -12.19 7.43
CA GLY A 28 9.66 -11.00 7.09
C GLY A 28 8.79 -9.73 7.10
N VAL A 29 9.27 -8.68 7.77
CA VAL A 29 8.69 -7.35 7.66
C VAL A 29 9.03 -6.78 6.29
N ARG A 30 8.00 -6.39 5.55
CA ARG A 30 8.15 -5.92 4.17
C ARG A 30 8.10 -4.41 4.11
N HIS A 31 8.96 -3.84 3.28
CA HIS A 31 8.97 -2.42 2.96
C HIS A 31 8.74 -2.20 1.47
N CYS A 32 8.18 -1.05 1.12
CA CYS A 32 7.97 -0.66 -0.26
C CYS A 32 9.31 -0.31 -0.92
N ALA A 33 9.65 -0.98 -2.02
CA ALA A 33 10.85 -0.65 -2.80
C ALA A 33 10.81 0.75 -3.45
N GLY A 34 9.65 1.42 -3.47
CA GLY A 34 9.52 2.78 -4.01
C GLY A 34 9.72 3.88 -2.98
N CYS A 35 9.22 3.71 -1.75
CA CYS A 35 9.22 4.76 -0.73
C CYS A 35 9.74 4.33 0.65
N GLY A 36 10.13 3.06 0.82
CA GLY A 36 10.58 2.52 2.10
C GLY A 36 9.47 2.28 3.13
N GLY A 37 8.23 2.70 2.87
CA GLY A 37 7.12 2.55 3.81
C GLY A 37 6.79 1.08 4.13
N ALA A 38 6.36 0.79 5.36
CA ALA A 38 5.96 -0.55 5.77
C ALA A 38 4.74 -1.04 4.96
N LEU A 39 4.83 -2.24 4.41
CA LEU A 39 3.73 -2.87 3.70
C LEU A 39 2.88 -3.68 4.68
N LYS A 40 1.65 -3.21 4.92
CA LYS A 40 0.67 -3.91 5.75
C LYS A 40 -0.64 -4.06 4.98
N LEU A 41 -1.07 -5.30 4.82
CA LEU A 41 -2.36 -5.65 4.25
C LEU A 41 -3.33 -5.96 5.40
N TRP A 42 -4.49 -5.33 5.39
CA TRP A 42 -5.57 -5.61 6.31
C TRP A 42 -6.54 -6.59 5.68
N ASP A 43 -7.00 -7.56 6.46
CA ASP A 43 -8.18 -8.33 6.10
C ASP A 43 -9.41 -7.40 6.09
N ALA A 44 -10.31 -7.58 5.12
CA ALA A 44 -11.46 -6.70 4.94
C ALA A 44 -12.46 -6.82 6.09
N ALA A 45 -12.64 -8.02 6.66
CA ALA A 45 -13.53 -8.24 7.80
C ALA A 45 -12.93 -7.67 9.09
N ASP A 46 -11.62 -7.83 9.31
CA ASP A 46 -10.92 -7.22 10.44
C ASP A 46 -10.95 -5.68 10.35
N LEU A 47 -10.74 -5.15 9.14
CA LEU A 47 -10.84 -3.72 8.89
C LEU A 47 -12.23 -3.21 9.24
N ALA A 48 -13.29 -3.84 8.71
CA ALA A 48 -14.68 -3.47 8.97
C ALA A 48 -15.01 -3.48 10.47
N THR A 49 -14.52 -4.48 11.21
CA THR A 49 -14.72 -4.58 12.67
C THR A 49 -14.09 -3.40 13.43
N SER A 50 -13.04 -2.79 12.87
CA SER A 50 -12.32 -1.67 13.48
C SER A 50 -12.83 -0.27 13.11
N LEU A 51 -13.80 -0.15 12.20
CA LEU A 51 -14.32 1.14 11.72
C LEU A 51 -15.35 1.84 12.62
N PRO A 52 -16.20 1.14 13.42
CA PRO A 52 -17.25 1.80 14.18
C PRO A 52 -16.74 2.99 15.03
N GLY A 53 -17.35 4.16 14.84
CA GLY A 53 -17.01 5.39 15.55
C GLY A 53 -15.70 6.08 15.10
N ARG A 54 -15.05 5.61 14.03
CA ARG A 54 -13.81 6.20 13.49
C ARG A 54 -14.10 7.11 12.31
N LYS A 55 -13.23 8.10 12.07
CA LYS A 55 -13.33 8.95 10.87
C LYS A 55 -12.83 8.16 9.66
N VAL A 56 -13.66 8.02 8.64
CA VAL A 56 -13.34 7.25 7.43
C VAL A 56 -13.38 8.16 6.21
N ALA A 57 -12.37 8.02 5.34
CA ALA A 57 -12.34 8.64 4.03
C ALA A 57 -11.83 7.64 2.97
N ILE A 58 -12.24 7.83 1.72
CA ILE A 58 -11.83 7.02 0.58
C ILE A 58 -10.77 7.80 -0.19
N PRO A 59 -9.49 7.39 -0.16
CA PRO A 59 -8.45 8.03 -0.96
C PRO A 59 -8.71 7.78 -2.45
N VAL A 60 -8.89 8.85 -3.21
CA VAL A 60 -9.01 8.83 -4.68
C VAL A 60 -7.62 8.89 -5.31
N LEU A 61 -6.75 9.73 -4.74
CA LEU A 61 -5.39 9.93 -5.20
C LEU A 61 -4.46 9.98 -3.98
N GLN A 62 -3.28 9.37 -4.07
CA GLN A 62 -2.41 9.21 -2.91
C GLN A 62 -0.93 9.37 -3.28
N GLY A 63 -0.30 10.40 -2.73
CA GLY A 63 1.12 10.67 -2.89
C GLY A 63 1.55 10.79 -4.35
N VAL A 64 0.71 11.36 -5.21
CA VAL A 64 0.99 11.54 -6.64
C VAL A 64 1.39 12.98 -6.91
N THR A 65 2.49 13.18 -7.63
CA THR A 65 2.94 14.50 -8.05
C THR A 65 2.03 15.09 -9.12
N GLY A 66 1.70 16.38 -9.02
CA GLY A 66 0.94 17.10 -10.03
C GLY A 66 -0.11 18.04 -9.45
N SER A 67 -0.60 18.95 -10.29
CA SER A 67 -1.59 19.97 -9.87
C SER A 67 -3.02 19.44 -9.76
N HIS A 68 -3.32 18.29 -10.38
CA HIS A 68 -4.60 17.58 -10.33
C HIS A 68 -5.85 18.43 -10.61
N ARG A 69 -5.72 19.58 -11.30
CA ARG A 69 -6.83 20.54 -11.51
C ARG A 69 -8.05 19.93 -12.18
N THR A 70 -7.83 19.10 -13.21
CA THR A 70 -8.92 18.41 -13.93
C THR A 70 -9.63 17.41 -13.02
N LEU A 71 -8.88 16.66 -12.21
CA LEU A 71 -9.43 15.69 -11.27
C LEU A 71 -10.23 16.39 -10.16
N LEU A 72 -9.66 17.44 -9.55
CA LEU A 72 -10.34 18.22 -8.51
C LEU A 72 -11.65 18.81 -9.02
N ARG A 73 -11.66 19.38 -10.22
CA ARG A 73 -12.90 19.92 -10.81
C ARG A 73 -13.95 18.84 -11.02
N ALA A 74 -13.56 17.70 -11.59
CA ALA A 74 -14.48 16.57 -11.79
C ALA A 74 -15.06 16.05 -10.46
N LEU A 75 -14.22 15.93 -9.41
CA LEU A 75 -14.66 15.49 -8.09
C LEU A 75 -15.59 16.50 -7.41
N VAL A 76 -15.32 17.80 -7.55
CA VAL A 76 -16.20 18.84 -7.00
C VAL A 76 -17.55 18.86 -7.72
N ASP A 77 -17.55 18.72 -9.05
CA ASP A 77 -18.77 18.66 -9.85
C ASP A 77 -19.64 17.45 -9.46
N GLU A 78 -19.03 16.33 -9.09
CA GLU A 78 -19.74 15.09 -8.72
C GLU A 78 -20.14 15.01 -7.23
N TYR A 79 -19.26 15.42 -6.31
CA TYR A 79 -19.42 15.17 -4.86
C TYR A 79 -19.51 16.41 -3.98
N SER A 80 -19.34 17.62 -4.54
CA SER A 80 -19.11 18.89 -3.82
C SER A 80 -17.74 19.01 -3.14
N LEU A 81 -17.32 20.26 -2.89
CA LEU A 81 -16.03 20.56 -2.26
C LEU A 81 -15.97 20.14 -0.79
N ASP A 82 -17.09 20.22 -0.05
CA ASP A 82 -17.15 19.88 1.39
C ASP A 82 -16.96 18.37 1.66
N ALA A 83 -17.19 17.55 0.63
CA ALA A 83 -16.93 16.13 0.66
C ALA A 83 -15.45 15.79 0.45
N LEU A 84 -14.62 16.74 0.00
CA LEU A 84 -13.21 16.50 -0.28
C LEU A 84 -12.31 16.85 0.90
N GLN A 85 -11.28 16.03 1.06
CA GLN A 85 -10.14 16.28 1.92
C GLN A 85 -8.89 16.25 1.03
N ILE A 86 -8.16 17.36 0.99
CA ILE A 86 -6.98 17.55 0.15
C ILE A 86 -5.79 17.75 1.09
N ASP A 87 -4.78 16.90 0.97
CA ASP A 87 -3.60 16.84 1.84
C ASP A 87 -3.92 16.77 3.35
N GLY A 88 -5.08 16.21 3.69
CA GLY A 88 -5.53 16.08 5.07
C GLY A 88 -6.45 17.21 5.54
N GLU A 89 -6.65 18.25 4.74
CA GLU A 89 -7.42 19.46 5.11
C GLU A 89 -8.66 19.65 4.22
N THR A 90 -9.64 20.38 4.75
CA THR A 90 -10.80 20.86 3.98
C THR A 90 -10.52 22.28 3.52
N HIS A 91 -10.81 22.58 2.25
CA HIS A 91 -10.58 23.90 1.69
C HIS A 91 -11.90 24.63 1.40
N PRO A 92 -11.97 25.95 1.62
CA PRO A 92 -13.16 26.76 1.28
C PRO A 92 -13.33 26.99 -0.23
N GLY A 93 -12.31 26.68 -1.02
CA GLY A 93 -12.32 26.72 -2.49
C GLY A 93 -11.41 25.64 -3.06
N ILE A 94 -11.44 25.42 -4.37
CA ILE A 94 -10.51 24.48 -5.03
C ILE A 94 -9.09 25.06 -4.90
N PRO A 95 -8.17 24.40 -4.15
CA PRO A 95 -6.81 24.91 -4.00
C PRO A 95 -6.03 24.73 -5.30
N ASP A 96 -5.06 25.62 -5.53
CA ASP A 96 -4.07 25.42 -6.58
C ASP A 96 -2.90 24.61 -6.02
N LEU A 97 -2.81 23.35 -6.43
CA LEU A 97 -1.78 22.42 -5.96
C LEU A 97 -0.49 22.59 -6.76
N ASP A 98 0.64 22.55 -6.07
CA ASP A 98 1.97 22.63 -6.69
C ASP A 98 2.24 21.37 -7.54
N ALA A 99 2.49 21.58 -8.83
CA ALA A 99 2.74 20.49 -9.76
C ALA A 99 4.01 19.66 -9.43
N ALA A 100 4.97 20.25 -8.71
CA ALA A 100 6.19 19.56 -8.30
C ALA A 100 6.03 18.73 -7.01
N SER A 101 4.98 19.02 -6.23
CA SER A 101 4.74 18.39 -4.92
C SER A 101 3.81 17.18 -5.03
N ARG A 102 3.89 16.28 -4.03
CA ARG A 102 3.05 15.08 -3.93
C ARG A 102 1.80 15.41 -3.14
N HIS A 103 0.64 15.07 -3.70
CA HIS A 103 -0.64 15.37 -3.09
C HIS A 103 -1.46 14.11 -2.80
N THR A 104 -2.41 14.22 -1.88
CA THR A 104 -3.41 13.20 -1.54
C THR A 104 -4.79 13.83 -1.57
N ILE A 105 -5.73 13.19 -2.27
CA ILE A 105 -7.12 13.65 -2.37
C ILE A 105 -8.01 12.50 -1.91
N ALA A 106 -8.89 12.76 -0.96
CA ALA A 106 -9.79 11.77 -0.39
C ALA A 106 -11.23 12.30 -0.30
N LEU A 107 -12.19 11.40 -0.45
CA LEU A 107 -13.61 11.64 -0.23
C LEU A 107 -13.96 11.29 1.22
N ARG A 108 -14.53 12.23 1.95
CA ARG A 108 -15.01 12.01 3.32
C ARG A 108 -16.22 11.09 3.29
N CYS A 109 -16.26 10.13 4.21
CA CYS A 109 -17.40 9.26 4.42
C CYS A 109 -18.08 9.57 5.74
N VAL A 110 -19.36 9.21 5.83
CA VAL A 110 -20.05 9.13 7.11
C VAL A 110 -19.40 8.02 7.92
N SER A 111 -18.98 8.34 9.15
CA SER A 111 -18.46 7.37 10.10
C SER A 111 -19.50 6.28 10.36
N PRO A 112 -19.20 5.01 10.08
CA PRO A 112 -20.12 3.93 10.42
C PRO A 112 -20.20 3.82 11.95
N ASN A 113 -21.39 3.58 12.48
CA ASN A 113 -21.62 3.49 13.92
C ASN A 113 -21.78 2.04 14.41
N ASP A 114 -22.03 1.10 13.50
CA ASP A 114 -22.23 -0.30 13.81
C ASP A 114 -21.42 -1.22 12.87
N PRO A 115 -21.22 -2.50 13.24
CA PRO A 115 -20.43 -3.45 12.44
C PRO A 115 -21.04 -3.79 11.07
N ASP A 116 -22.36 -3.80 10.93
CA ASP A 116 -23.01 -4.14 9.65
C ASP A 116 -22.86 -2.99 8.63
N ALA A 117 -23.03 -1.75 9.08
CA ALA A 117 -22.75 -0.56 8.29
C ALA A 117 -21.28 -0.52 7.86
N SER A 118 -20.37 -0.88 8.76
CA SER A 118 -18.92 -0.94 8.46
C SER A 118 -18.60 -1.99 7.41
N ARG A 119 -19.17 -3.20 7.52
CA ARG A 119 -19.01 -4.26 6.51
C ARG A 119 -19.54 -3.83 5.15
N ARG A 120 -20.74 -3.26 5.11
CA ARG A 120 -21.34 -2.73 3.86
C ARG A 120 -20.46 -1.64 3.24
N LEU A 121 -19.92 -0.73 4.05
CA LEU A 121 -19.02 0.32 3.57
C LEU A 121 -17.77 -0.27 2.90
N VAL A 122 -17.07 -1.18 3.58
CA VAL A 122 -15.85 -1.81 3.06
C VAL A 122 -16.13 -2.55 1.74
N SER A 123 -17.21 -3.35 1.67
CA SER A 123 -17.59 -4.03 0.42
C SER A 123 -17.95 -3.03 -0.68
N HIS A 124 -18.73 -2.00 -0.37
CA HIS A 124 -19.18 -1.02 -1.36
C HIS A 124 -18.04 -0.21 -1.99
N VAL A 125 -17.01 0.12 -1.20
CA VAL A 125 -15.82 0.82 -1.71
C VAL A 125 -14.91 -0.11 -2.50
N GLN A 126 -14.81 -1.38 -2.09
CA GLN A 126 -14.09 -2.43 -2.82
C GLN A 126 -14.70 -2.67 -4.21
N ASP A 127 -16.02 -2.77 -4.29
CA ASP A 127 -16.75 -2.98 -5.55
C ASP A 127 -16.55 -1.81 -6.54
N ARG A 128 -16.21 -0.62 -6.04
CA ARG A 128 -15.85 0.57 -6.83
C ARG A 128 -14.37 0.67 -7.14
N GLY A 129 -13.57 -0.33 -6.76
CA GLY A 129 -12.14 -0.40 -7.05
C GLY A 129 -11.25 0.37 -6.07
N ALA A 130 -11.77 0.85 -4.94
CA ALA A 130 -10.91 1.41 -3.90
C ALA A 130 -10.00 0.31 -3.34
N THR A 131 -8.74 0.65 -3.08
CA THR A 131 -7.72 -0.31 -2.59
C THR A 131 -7.36 -0.14 -1.11
N SER A 132 -7.77 0.98 -0.53
CA SER A 132 -7.49 1.35 0.85
C SER A 132 -8.55 2.31 1.40
N LEU A 133 -8.60 2.44 2.72
CA LEU A 133 -9.34 3.49 3.43
C LEU A 133 -8.37 4.34 4.25
N LEU A 134 -8.70 5.63 4.40
CA LEU A 134 -8.13 6.50 5.41
C LEU A 134 -9.00 6.36 6.67
N VAL A 135 -8.42 5.86 7.76
CA VAL A 135 -9.09 5.70 9.06
C VAL A 135 -8.33 6.53 10.09
N ASP A 136 -8.97 7.58 10.60
CA ASP A 136 -8.36 8.58 11.50
C ASP A 136 -7.04 9.16 10.96
N GLY A 137 -6.97 9.41 9.65
CA GLY A 137 -5.76 9.91 8.98
C GLY A 137 -4.70 8.86 8.65
N HIS A 138 -4.91 7.60 9.02
CA HIS A 138 -4.00 6.50 8.70
C HIS A 138 -4.53 5.62 7.57
N HIS A 139 -3.72 5.38 6.56
CA HIS A 139 -4.06 4.49 5.46
C HIS A 139 -4.09 3.02 5.91
N ARG A 140 -5.18 2.33 5.58
CA ARG A 140 -5.38 0.90 5.77
C ARG A 140 -5.68 0.27 4.41
N ALA A 141 -4.64 -0.31 3.80
CA ALA A 141 -4.76 -1.03 2.55
C ALA A 141 -5.34 -2.43 2.78
N PHE A 142 -6.32 -2.80 1.98
CA PHE A 142 -6.90 -4.16 1.94
C PHE A 142 -6.71 -4.81 0.56
N ALA A 143 -6.06 -4.11 -0.36
CA ALA A 143 -5.49 -4.64 -1.60
C ALA A 143 -3.95 -4.51 -1.53
N PRO A 144 -3.18 -5.24 -2.36
CA PRO A 144 -1.72 -5.30 -2.26
C PRO A 144 -1.05 -4.05 -2.87
N VAL A 145 -1.32 -2.90 -2.27
CA VAL A 145 -0.79 -1.58 -2.61
C VAL A 145 -0.10 -0.95 -1.41
N CYS A 146 0.96 -0.20 -1.64
CA CYS A 146 1.62 0.57 -0.60
C CYS A 146 0.71 1.67 -0.08
N SER A 147 0.44 1.68 1.22
CA SER A 147 -0.37 2.68 1.91
C SER A 147 0.24 4.09 1.95
N ALA A 148 1.50 4.26 1.53
CA ALA A 148 2.15 5.57 1.45
C ALA A 148 2.22 6.12 0.01
N CYS A 149 2.59 5.30 -0.97
CA CYS A 149 2.82 5.78 -2.35
C CYS A 149 1.94 5.13 -3.43
N GLY A 150 0.99 4.26 -3.06
CA GLY A 150 0.09 3.60 -4.01
C GLY A 150 0.72 2.51 -4.89
N ARG A 151 2.03 2.23 -4.74
CA ARG A 151 2.72 1.22 -5.55
C ARG A 151 2.20 -0.19 -5.27
N TRP A 152 1.79 -0.89 -6.32
CA TRP A 152 1.40 -2.30 -6.25
C TRP A 152 2.58 -3.20 -5.89
N PHE A 153 2.32 -4.23 -5.11
CA PHE A 153 3.31 -5.25 -4.77
C PHE A 153 2.69 -6.64 -4.86
N ASN A 154 3.52 -7.65 -5.14
CA ASN A 154 3.06 -9.02 -5.17
C ASN A 154 3.20 -9.69 -3.79
N PRO A 155 2.37 -10.69 -3.47
CA PRO A 155 2.59 -11.52 -2.29
C PRO A 155 3.99 -12.17 -2.37
N LEU A 156 4.69 -12.20 -1.24
CA LEU A 156 6.04 -12.72 -1.18
C LEU A 156 5.98 -14.24 -1.02
N THR A 157 6.68 -14.96 -1.88
CA THR A 157 6.75 -16.42 -1.84
C THR A 157 8.20 -16.87 -1.70
N PRO A 158 8.47 -18.10 -1.21
CA PRO A 158 9.83 -18.58 -1.05
C PRO A 158 10.66 -18.56 -2.34
N VAL A 159 10.03 -18.64 -3.53
CA VAL A 159 10.75 -18.61 -4.82
C VAL A 159 11.43 -17.26 -5.07
N HIS A 160 10.88 -16.16 -4.57
CA HIS A 160 11.48 -14.84 -4.73
C HIS A 160 12.87 -14.74 -4.07
N PHE A 161 13.08 -15.43 -2.95
CA PHE A 161 14.37 -15.47 -2.24
C PHE A 161 15.43 -16.40 -2.85
N LYS A 162 15.14 -16.99 -4.02
CA LYS A 162 16.14 -17.69 -4.86
C LYS A 162 16.26 -17.03 -6.24
N THR A 163 15.50 -15.97 -6.50
CA THR A 163 15.55 -15.29 -7.78
C THR A 163 16.86 -14.54 -7.88
N ALA A 164 17.63 -14.81 -8.92
CA ALA A 164 18.89 -14.14 -9.16
C ALA A 164 18.65 -12.66 -9.48
N CYS A 165 19.52 -11.78 -8.99
CA CYS A 165 19.57 -10.40 -9.42
C CYS A 165 19.80 -10.36 -10.95
N ALA A 166 19.05 -9.53 -11.65
CA ALA A 166 19.13 -9.41 -13.11
C ALA A 166 20.50 -8.87 -13.56
N ASP A 167 21.13 -8.02 -12.75
CA ASP A 167 22.39 -7.36 -13.10
C ASP A 167 23.60 -8.27 -12.88
N CYS A 168 23.62 -9.05 -11.80
CA CYS A 168 24.78 -9.87 -11.43
C CYS A 168 24.56 -11.38 -11.57
N GLY A 169 23.38 -11.82 -12.01
CA GLY A 169 23.07 -13.25 -12.15
C GLY A 169 23.11 -14.02 -10.82
N GLY A 170 23.05 -13.33 -9.67
CA GLY A 170 23.14 -13.94 -8.34
C GLY A 170 24.56 -14.05 -7.77
N ALA A 171 25.57 -13.45 -8.42
CA ALA A 171 26.94 -13.39 -7.90
C ALA A 171 27.14 -12.39 -6.74
N GLY A 172 26.20 -11.47 -6.55
CA GLY A 172 26.29 -10.34 -5.62
C GLY A 172 26.83 -9.07 -6.30
N CYS A 173 26.22 -7.92 -6.01
CA CYS A 173 26.68 -6.60 -6.46
C CYS A 173 26.14 -5.49 -5.55
N ASP A 174 26.64 -4.27 -5.70
CA ASP A 174 26.22 -3.11 -4.89
C ASP A 174 24.76 -2.72 -5.11
N ALA A 175 24.17 -3.11 -6.25
CA ALA A 175 22.76 -2.88 -6.57
C ALA A 175 21.81 -3.93 -5.96
N CYS A 176 22.32 -4.97 -5.27
CA CYS A 176 21.49 -5.99 -4.61
C CYS A 176 20.81 -5.50 -3.31
N GLY A 177 20.89 -4.20 -2.99
CA GLY A 177 20.34 -3.56 -1.79
C GLY A 177 19.02 -2.84 -2.03
#